data_AF-A0A2R5FZ30-F1
#
_entry.id   AF-A0A2R5FZ30-F1
#
_cell.length_a   1.000
_cell.length_b   1.000
_cell.length_c   1.000
_cell.angle_alpha   90.00
_cell.angle_beta   90.00
_cell.angle_gamma   90.00
#
_symmetry.space_group_name_H-M   'P 1'
#
loop_
_entity.id
_entity.type
_entity.pdbx_description
1 polymer ?
#
loop_
_entity_poly.entity_id
_entity_poly.type
_entity_poly.pdbx_seq_one_letter_code
_entity_poly.pdbx_strand_id
1 'polypeptide(L)'
;MKNNIDWENRILPEDFRVYVGETGVINHSVPGYQEKILPTVNRYQGKDGGYIAIYSHNSVSGVYSVGGGIYVIGQIRLKGKYIGRIFHPAGYEGQEISAAEEFKQVADETFESCQGDCWAGGDTGGWFGIP
;
A
#
# COMPACT_ATOMS: atom_id res chain seq x y z
N MET A 1 25.17 3.26 -14.50
CA MET A 1 23.96 4.08 -14.66
C MET A 1 22.92 3.52 -13.72
N LYS A 2 22.52 4.25 -12.67
CA LYS A 2 21.37 3.84 -11.85
C LYS A 2 20.13 4.08 -12.71
N ASN A 3 19.37 3.04 -13.03
CA ASN A 3 18.06 3.21 -13.63
C ASN A 3 17.18 3.93 -12.59
N ASN A 4 17.14 5.27 -12.66
CA ASN A 4 16.15 6.09 -11.97
C ASN A 4 14.79 5.80 -12.61
N ILE A 5 14.18 4.69 -12.24
CA ILE A 5 12.76 4.50 -12.48
C ILE A 5 12.08 5.43 -11.47
N ASP A 6 11.39 6.44 -11.98
CA ASP A 6 10.56 7.36 -11.22
C ASP A 6 9.32 6.61 -10.68
N TRP A 7 9.54 5.74 -9.69
CA TRP A 7 8.48 5.01 -9.00
C TRP A 7 7.64 5.94 -8.13
N GLU A 8 8.20 7.07 -7.70
CA GLU A 8 7.53 8.06 -6.85
C GLU A 8 6.35 8.73 -7.55
N ASN A 9 6.39 8.87 -8.89
CA ASN A 9 5.34 9.57 -9.65
C ASN A 9 4.45 8.64 -10.50
N ARG A 10 4.56 7.32 -10.36
CA ARG A 10 3.76 6.38 -11.17
C ARG A 10 2.43 6.06 -10.51
N ILE A 11 1.36 6.30 -11.26
CA ILE A 11 0.04 5.74 -10.99
C ILE A 11 0.08 4.27 -11.40
N LEU A 12 -0.11 3.39 -10.43
CA LEU A 12 -0.16 1.94 -10.59
C LEU A 12 -1.50 1.52 -11.20
N PRO A 13 -1.52 0.42 -11.96
CA PRO A 13 -2.76 -0.15 -12.47
C PRO A 13 -3.65 -0.66 -11.32
N GLU A 14 -4.95 -0.67 -11.52
CA GLU A 14 -5.92 -1.09 -10.48
C GLU A 14 -5.79 -2.59 -10.12
N ASP A 15 -5.30 -3.39 -11.06
CA ASP A 15 -4.99 -4.82 -10.93
C ASP A 15 -3.50 -5.08 -10.62
N PHE A 16 -2.86 -4.19 -9.87
CA PHE A 16 -1.43 -4.26 -9.58
C PHE A 16 -0.99 -5.63 -9.06
N ARG A 17 -0.05 -6.25 -9.78
CA ARG A 17 0.46 -7.58 -9.45
C ARG A 17 1.55 -7.49 -8.40
N VAL A 18 1.38 -8.27 -7.36
CA VAL A 18 2.40 -8.52 -6.35
C VAL A 18 2.72 -10.01 -6.32
N TYR A 19 3.93 -10.33 -5.90
CA TYR A 19 4.40 -11.70 -5.80
C TYR A 19 4.79 -11.94 -4.36
N VAL A 20 4.19 -12.95 -3.75
CA VAL A 20 4.24 -13.23 -2.31
C VAL A 20 5.03 -14.52 -2.10
N GLY A 21 6.09 -14.47 -1.30
CA GLY A 21 6.94 -15.60 -0.97
C GLY A 21 7.32 -15.61 0.51
N GLU A 22 8.14 -16.60 0.91
CA GLU A 22 8.53 -16.77 2.31
C GLU A 22 9.28 -15.56 2.90
N THR A 23 10.04 -14.84 2.07
CA THR A 23 10.86 -13.71 2.50
C THR A 23 10.16 -12.35 2.35
N GLY A 24 8.91 -12.33 1.91
CA GLY A 24 8.10 -11.11 1.81
C GLY A 24 7.40 -10.95 0.46
N VAL A 25 7.16 -9.68 0.09
CA VAL A 25 6.40 -9.29 -1.10
C VAL A 25 7.25 -8.45 -2.04
N ILE A 26 7.18 -8.75 -3.34
CA ILE A 26 7.91 -8.06 -4.40
C ILE A 26 6.97 -7.71 -5.56
N ASN A 27 7.41 -6.83 -6.46
CA ASN A 27 6.63 -6.32 -7.59
C ASN A 27 6.97 -6.96 -8.95
N HIS A 28 7.71 -8.07 -8.97
CA HIS A 28 8.10 -8.79 -10.18
C HIS A 28 8.15 -10.29 -9.94
N SER A 29 7.97 -11.07 -11.01
CA SER A 29 7.94 -12.54 -10.92
C SER A 29 9.30 -13.12 -10.56
N VAL A 30 9.32 -14.02 -9.58
CA VAL A 30 10.49 -14.77 -9.11
C VAL A 30 10.05 -16.21 -8.82
N PRO A 31 10.85 -17.23 -9.19
CA PRO A 31 10.54 -18.62 -8.85
C PRO A 31 10.29 -18.83 -7.35
N GLY A 32 9.22 -19.55 -7.02
CA GLY A 32 8.82 -19.80 -5.63
C GLY A 32 7.89 -18.75 -5.01
N TYR A 33 7.61 -17.64 -5.72
CA TYR A 33 6.61 -16.66 -5.27
C TYR A 33 5.26 -16.92 -5.95
N GLN A 34 4.19 -16.69 -5.20
CA GLN A 34 2.82 -16.75 -5.69
C GLN A 34 2.38 -15.38 -6.20
N GLU A 35 1.93 -15.30 -7.45
CA GLU A 35 1.30 -14.10 -8.00
C GLU A 35 -0.06 -13.84 -7.31
N LYS A 36 -0.30 -12.59 -6.93
CA LYS A 36 -1.59 -12.11 -6.44
C LYS A 36 -1.88 -10.72 -7.01
N ILE A 37 -3.17 -10.40 -7.10
CA ILE A 37 -3.63 -9.06 -7.43
C ILE A 37 -3.79 -8.30 -6.11
N LEU A 38 -3.16 -7.13 -6.01
CA LEU A 38 -3.35 -6.18 -4.92
C LEU A 38 -4.36 -5.11 -5.38
N PRO A 39 -5.60 -5.10 -4.85
CA PRO A 39 -6.57 -4.07 -5.16
C PRO A 39 -5.97 -2.67 -4.96
N THR A 40 -5.97 -1.88 -6.02
CA THR A 40 -5.31 -0.58 -6.06
C THR A 40 -6.30 0.49 -6.50
N VAL A 41 -6.53 1.49 -5.64
CA VAL A 41 -7.49 2.57 -5.94
C VAL A 41 -6.78 3.90 -6.04
N ASN A 42 -6.89 4.56 -7.20
CA ASN A 42 -6.17 5.79 -7.49
C ASN A 42 -7.05 7.04 -7.24
N ARG A 43 -7.30 7.38 -5.97
CA ARG A 43 -8.10 8.57 -5.58
C ARG A 43 -7.42 9.90 -5.95
N TYR A 44 -6.10 9.91 -6.12
CA TYR A 44 -5.34 11.09 -6.54
C TYR A 44 -4.58 10.86 -7.85
N GLN A 45 -4.66 11.81 -8.79
CA GLN A 45 -4.06 11.71 -10.14
C GLN A 45 -2.90 12.69 -10.37
N GLY A 46 -2.59 13.56 -9.41
CA GLY A 46 -1.48 14.51 -9.51
C GLY A 46 -0.11 13.85 -9.29
N LYS A 47 0.97 14.58 -9.58
CA LYS A 47 2.35 14.06 -9.52
C LYS A 47 2.80 13.81 -8.09
N ASP A 48 2.43 14.68 -7.16
CA ASP A 48 2.68 14.60 -5.72
C ASP A 48 1.75 13.60 -5.02
N GLY A 49 1.82 12.34 -5.41
CA GLY A 49 1.03 11.30 -4.78
C GLY A 49 1.74 9.97 -4.66
N GLY A 50 1.29 9.18 -3.68
CA GLY A 50 1.83 7.88 -3.36
C GLY A 50 0.79 7.04 -2.63
N TYR A 51 1.21 5.91 -2.09
CA TYR A 51 0.29 4.86 -1.67
C TYR A 51 0.34 4.63 -0.17
N ILE A 52 -0.83 4.62 0.46
CA ILE A 52 -1.04 3.94 1.73
C ILE A 52 -1.45 2.49 1.47
N ALA A 53 -0.99 1.57 2.29
CA ALA A 53 -1.53 0.21 2.37
C ALA A 53 -2.68 0.18 3.37
N ILE A 54 -3.69 -0.63 3.08
CA ILE A 54 -4.80 -0.90 3.98
C ILE A 54 -4.61 -2.28 4.58
N TYR A 55 -4.73 -2.33 5.91
CA TYR A 55 -4.50 -3.50 6.72
C TYR A 55 -5.78 -3.96 7.41
N SER A 56 -5.86 -5.26 7.69
CA SER A 56 -6.90 -5.87 8.49
C SER A 56 -6.34 -7.01 9.31
N HIS A 57 -7.02 -7.35 10.40
CA HIS A 57 -6.83 -8.62 11.11
C HIS A 57 -7.62 -9.79 10.50
N ASN A 58 -8.50 -9.52 9.55
CA ASN A 58 -9.27 -10.55 8.88
C ASN A 58 -8.43 -11.24 7.78
N SER A 59 -8.06 -12.49 8.01
CA SER A 59 -7.28 -13.27 7.04
C SER A 59 -8.05 -13.60 5.75
N VAL A 60 -9.38 -13.56 5.78
CA VAL A 60 -10.22 -13.92 4.62
C VAL A 60 -10.19 -12.83 3.55
N SER A 61 -10.12 -11.56 3.95
CA SER A 61 -9.98 -10.42 3.02
C SER A 61 -8.52 -10.12 2.65
N GLY A 62 -7.56 -10.74 3.35
CA GLY A 62 -6.14 -10.54 3.15
C GLY A 62 -5.62 -11.03 1.79
N VAL A 63 -4.93 -10.15 1.06
CA VAL A 63 -4.13 -10.53 -0.12
C VAL A 63 -2.87 -11.27 0.34
N TYR A 64 -2.15 -10.71 1.31
CA TYR A 64 -0.98 -11.35 1.92
C TYR A 64 -0.78 -10.91 3.37
N SER A 65 0.00 -11.68 4.13
CA SER A 65 0.33 -11.34 5.51
C SER A 65 1.65 -10.59 5.61
N VAL A 66 1.72 -9.67 6.55
CA VAL A 66 2.96 -9.01 7.00
C VAL A 66 3.42 -9.54 8.37
N GLY A 67 2.85 -10.66 8.82
CA GLY A 67 3.10 -11.25 10.14
C GLY A 67 2.16 -10.72 11.23
N GLY A 68 2.19 -11.35 12.41
CA GLY A 68 1.43 -10.89 13.58
C GLY A 68 -0.09 -10.91 13.42
N GLY A 69 -0.64 -11.71 12.50
CA GLY A 69 -2.07 -11.72 12.20
C GLY A 69 -2.55 -10.45 11.49
N ILE A 70 -1.63 -9.73 10.83
CA ILE A 70 -1.94 -8.56 10.01
C ILE A 70 -1.84 -8.93 8.54
N TYR A 71 -2.83 -8.48 7.77
CA TYR A 71 -2.96 -8.75 6.36
C TYR A 71 -3.15 -7.45 5.59
N VAL A 72 -2.49 -7.34 4.44
CA VAL A 72 -2.74 -6.26 3.49
C VAL A 72 -3.91 -6.68 2.62
N ILE A 73 -4.90 -5.81 2.50
CA ILE A 73 -6.10 -6.05 1.68
C ILE A 73 -6.10 -5.24 0.37
N GLY A 74 -5.30 -4.18 0.31
CA GLY A 74 -5.29 -3.25 -0.81
C GLY A 74 -4.39 -2.04 -0.56
N GLN A 75 -4.36 -1.12 -1.53
CA GLN A 75 -3.65 0.15 -1.42
C GLN A 75 -4.45 1.29 -2.08
N ILE A 76 -4.24 2.51 -1.57
CA ILE A 76 -4.96 3.70 -2.05
C ILE A 76 -3.94 4.80 -2.35
N ARG A 77 -4.03 5.39 -3.55
CA ARG A 77 -3.21 6.53 -3.93
C ARG A 77 -3.82 7.83 -3.42
N LEU A 78 -3.03 8.58 -2.65
CA LEU A 78 -3.42 9.88 -2.10
C LEU A 78 -2.38 10.95 -2.46
N LYS A 79 -2.74 12.22 -2.25
CA LYS A 79 -1.80 13.34 -2.34
C LYS A 79 -0.84 13.30 -1.14
N GLY A 80 0.45 13.55 -1.38
CA GLY A 80 1.47 13.54 -0.34
C GLY A 80 2.87 13.33 -0.91
N LYS A 81 3.76 12.80 -0.08
CA LYS A 81 5.15 12.49 -0.47
C LYS A 81 5.72 11.35 0.33
N TYR A 82 6.67 10.63 -0.26
CA TYR A 82 7.51 9.71 0.48
C TYR A 82 8.57 10.48 1.29
N ILE A 83 8.80 10.05 2.52
CA ILE A 83 9.95 10.46 3.35
C ILE A 83 10.70 9.18 3.70
N GLY A 84 11.83 8.94 3.00
CA GLY A 84 12.40 7.60 2.91
C GLY A 84 11.39 6.63 2.29
N ARG A 85 11.24 5.44 2.85
CA ARG A 85 10.29 4.43 2.35
C ARG A 85 8.83 4.63 2.78
N ILE A 86 8.54 5.61 3.64
CA ILE A 86 7.21 5.80 4.22
C ILE A 86 6.47 6.90 3.44
N PHE A 87 5.30 6.58 2.91
CA PHE A 87 4.42 7.56 2.32
C PHE A 87 3.71 8.36 3.42
N HIS A 88 3.79 9.68 3.33
CA HIS A 88 3.08 10.62 4.18
C HIS A 88 2.01 11.33 3.35
N PRO A 89 0.72 11.08 3.63
CA PRO A 89 -0.36 11.89 3.08
C PRO A 89 -0.16 13.38 3.43
N ALA A 90 -0.60 14.27 2.54
CA ALA A 90 -0.46 15.71 2.74
C ALA A 90 -1.13 16.15 4.06
N GLY A 91 -0.38 16.84 4.93
CA GLY A 91 -0.85 17.24 6.26
C GLY A 91 -0.52 16.25 7.39
N TYR A 92 0.00 15.07 7.06
CA TYR A 92 0.39 14.00 8.00
C TYR A 92 1.89 13.68 7.94
N GLU A 93 2.71 14.64 7.49
CA GLU A 93 4.17 14.49 7.46
C GLU A 93 4.74 14.21 8.85
N GLY A 94 5.50 13.11 8.97
CA GLY A 94 6.09 12.66 10.24
C GLY A 94 5.09 12.12 11.26
N GLN A 95 3.80 12.00 10.91
CA GLN A 95 2.75 11.51 11.80
C GLN A 95 2.45 10.03 11.56
N GLU A 96 1.99 9.37 12.62
CA GLU A 96 1.42 8.02 12.57
C GLU A 96 -0.01 8.12 12.00
N ILE A 97 -0.34 7.30 11.01
CA ILE A 97 -1.63 7.37 10.28
C ILE A 97 -2.56 6.18 10.57
N SER A 98 -2.10 5.13 11.23
CA SER A 98 -2.90 3.95 11.58
C SER A 98 -4.06 4.27 12.52
N ALA A 99 -3.87 5.26 13.40
CA ALA A 99 -4.91 5.73 14.32
C ALA A 99 -5.79 6.85 13.74
N ALA A 100 -5.43 7.43 12.59
CA ALA A 100 -6.13 8.59 12.05
C ALA A 100 -7.47 8.18 11.43
N GLU A 101 -8.55 8.72 12.00
CA GLU A 101 -9.93 8.39 11.66
C GLU A 101 -10.27 8.63 10.18
N GLU A 102 -9.71 9.68 9.58
CA GLU A 102 -9.89 9.99 8.15
C GLU A 102 -9.47 8.83 7.25
N PHE A 103 -8.35 8.16 7.57
CA PHE A 103 -7.87 7.05 6.74
C PHE A 103 -8.61 5.74 7.00
N LYS A 104 -9.20 5.57 8.19
CA LYS A 104 -10.12 4.46 8.46
C LYS A 104 -11.40 4.61 7.65
N GLN A 105 -11.98 5.81 7.63
CA GLN A 105 -13.15 6.13 6.82
C GLN A 105 -12.86 5.92 5.32
N VAL A 106 -11.72 6.41 4.84
CA VAL A 106 -11.30 6.18 3.45
C VAL A 106 -11.12 4.69 3.15
N ALA A 107 -10.60 3.89 4.09
CA ALA A 107 -10.49 2.45 3.93
C ALA A 107 -11.87 1.78 3.82
N ASP A 108 -12.80 2.10 4.73
CA ASP A 108 -14.15 1.54 4.76
C ASP A 108 -14.97 1.89 3.51
N GLU A 109 -14.87 3.12 3.02
CA GLU A 109 -15.50 3.55 1.78
C GLU A 109 -14.94 2.82 0.54
N THR A 110 -13.67 2.40 0.60
CA THR A 110 -12.97 1.82 -0.56
C THR A 110 -13.07 0.30 -0.60
N PHE A 111 -13.04 -0.35 0.57
CA PHE A 111 -12.99 -1.79 0.70
C PHE A 111 -14.12 -2.26 1.61
N GLU A 112 -15.18 -2.80 1.02
CA GLU A 112 -16.36 -3.32 1.74
C GLU A 112 -16.00 -4.34 2.84
N SER A 113 -14.88 -5.04 2.67
CA SER A 113 -14.37 -6.02 3.65
C SER A 113 -13.85 -5.42 4.95
N CYS A 114 -13.68 -4.10 5.03
CA CYS A 114 -13.15 -3.43 6.22
C CYS A 114 -14.15 -3.35 7.37
N GLN A 115 -15.40 -2.98 7.08
CA GLN A 115 -16.48 -2.95 8.07
C GLN A 115 -16.15 -2.20 9.38
N GLY A 116 -15.27 -1.18 9.35
CA GLY A 116 -14.82 -0.42 10.52
C GLY A 116 -13.53 -0.92 11.17
N ASP A 117 -12.99 -2.06 10.75
CA ASP A 117 -11.86 -2.74 11.41
C ASP A 117 -10.52 -2.62 10.66
N CYS A 118 -10.49 -1.84 9.58
CA CYS A 118 -9.25 -1.58 8.83
C CYS A 118 -8.49 -0.36 9.34
N TRP A 119 -7.20 -0.32 9.00
CA TRP A 119 -6.38 0.86 9.21
C TRP A 119 -5.39 1.05 8.05
N ALA A 120 -4.83 2.26 7.96
CA ALA A 120 -3.86 2.62 6.94
C ALA A 120 -2.43 2.62 7.49
N GLY A 121 -1.45 2.46 6.62
CA GLY A 121 -0.05 2.71 6.93
C GLY A 121 0.78 3.03 5.69
N GLY A 122 1.83 3.82 5.88
CA GLY A 122 2.63 4.38 4.79
C GLY A 122 3.82 3.52 4.35
N ASP A 123 4.11 2.39 4.99
CA ASP A 123 5.29 1.56 4.68
C ASP A 123 5.09 0.74 3.39
N THR A 124 5.10 1.44 2.26
CA THR A 124 4.85 0.91 0.92
C THR A 124 6.04 1.13 -0.03
N GLY A 125 6.97 2.03 0.31
CA GLY A 125 8.15 2.34 -0.51
C GLY A 125 9.10 1.16 -0.74
N GLY A 126 9.11 0.19 0.19
CA GLY A 126 10.02 -0.94 0.18
C GLY A 126 9.95 -1.81 -1.08
N TRP A 127 8.75 -2.18 -1.55
CA TRP A 127 8.60 -2.97 -2.79
C TRP A 127 8.58 -2.09 -4.06
N PHE A 128 8.47 -0.77 -3.92
CA PHE A 128 8.69 0.17 -5.03
C PHE A 128 10.18 0.39 -5.30
N GLY A 129 11.07 -0.08 -4.43
CA GLY A 129 12.50 0.20 -4.53
C GLY A 129 12.84 1.66 -4.25
N ILE A 130 11.98 2.37 -3.49
CA ILE A 130 12.24 3.72 -3.01
C ILE A 130 13.24 3.59 -1.83
N PRO A 131 14.45 4.16 -1.96
CA PRO A 131 15.51 4.05 -0.96
C PRO A 131 15.19 4.81 0.34
#